data_AF-F0J9B7-F1
#
_entry.id   AF-F0J9B7-F1
#
_cell.length_a   1.000
_cell.length_b   1.000
_cell.length_c   1.000
_cell.angle_alpha   90.00
_cell.angle_beta   90.00
_cell.angle_gamma   90.00
#
_symmetry.space_group_name_H-M   'P 1'
#
loop_
_entity.id
_entity.type
_entity.pdbx_description
1 polymer ?
#
loop_
_entity_poly.entity_id
_entity_poly.type
_entity_poly.pdbx_seq_one_letter_code
_entity_poly.pdbx_strand_id
1 'polypeptide(L)'
;MKCHYEVLGVSKNFSPEELKLSYRKLALLWHPDKNPENLQEATEQFKLIQQAYDVLSDPQERAWYDKHRDAILNGGLGSDYKDDSLDIYCYFNSACFSGYSDDEKGFYAVFREVFQRIAAEDEPYQDEPVEVPGFGESTSSYDEVVGPFYGHWQSYCTARTFTWLDTYDVRTAS
;
A
#
# COMPACT_ATOMS: atom_id res chain seq x y z
N MET A 1 4.60 11.06 7.73
CA MET A 1 5.13 10.64 6.42
C MET A 1 5.83 11.83 5.75
N LYS A 2 6.90 11.60 4.98
CA LYS A 2 7.53 12.65 4.15
C LYS A 2 6.87 12.66 2.77
N CYS A 3 6.69 13.85 2.20
CA CYS A 3 6.14 14.02 0.86
C CYS A 3 7.12 13.49 -0.21
N HIS A 4 6.66 12.82 -1.26
CA HIS A 4 7.54 12.27 -2.31
C HIS A 4 8.38 13.37 -3.01
N TYR A 5 7.80 14.55 -3.21
CA TYR A 5 8.51 15.72 -3.73
C TYR A 5 9.66 16.17 -2.82
N GLU A 6 9.47 16.09 -1.50
CA GLU A 6 10.50 16.45 -0.50
C GLU A 6 11.59 15.39 -0.43
N VAL A 7 11.21 14.10 -0.51
CA VAL A 7 12.16 12.97 -0.53
C VAL A 7 13.11 13.10 -1.72
N LEU A 8 12.59 13.43 -2.89
CA LEU A 8 13.40 13.64 -4.09
C LEU A 8 13.96 15.07 -4.21
N GLY A 9 13.60 15.99 -3.31
CA GLY A 9 14.06 17.37 -3.35
C GLY A 9 13.69 18.13 -4.63
N VAL A 10 12.55 17.78 -5.25
CA VAL A 10 12.07 18.39 -6.51
C VAL A 10 10.83 19.25 -6.29
N SER A 11 10.68 20.31 -7.08
CA SER A 11 9.47 21.15 -7.08
C SER A 11 8.29 20.42 -7.71
N LYS A 12 7.04 20.79 -7.37
CA LYS A 12 5.84 20.28 -8.05
C LYS A 12 5.89 20.49 -9.57
N ASN A 13 6.55 21.53 -10.06
CA ASN A 13 6.67 21.81 -11.49
C ASN A 13 7.99 21.31 -12.09
N PHE A 14 8.53 20.19 -11.59
CA PHE A 14 9.79 19.61 -12.08
C PHE A 14 9.71 19.19 -13.55
N SER A 15 10.85 19.21 -14.23
CA SER A 15 10.99 18.58 -15.54
C SER A 15 11.31 17.08 -15.40
N PRO A 16 10.92 16.22 -16.38
CA PRO A 16 11.24 14.79 -16.32
C PRO A 16 12.74 14.50 -16.20
N GLU A 17 13.59 15.37 -16.75
CA GLU A 17 15.05 15.26 -16.63
C GLU A 17 15.53 15.58 -15.22
N GLU A 18 14.95 16.60 -14.58
CA GLU A 18 15.25 16.98 -13.19
C GLU A 18 14.90 15.85 -12.21
N LEU A 19 13.75 15.20 -12.41
CA LEU A 19 13.35 14.04 -11.61
C LEU A 19 14.38 12.90 -11.70
N LYS A 20 14.77 12.52 -12.92
CA LYS A 20 15.77 11.46 -13.16
C LYS A 20 17.13 11.83 -12.60
N LEU A 21 17.53 13.09 -12.72
CA LEU A 21 18.82 13.58 -12.24
C LEU A 21 18.86 13.59 -10.71
N SER A 22 17.78 14.01 -10.05
CA SER A 22 17.68 13.98 -8.59
C SER A 22 17.70 12.56 -8.06
N TYR A 23 16.89 11.66 -8.63
CA TYR A 23 16.89 10.24 -8.28
C TYR A 23 18.28 9.63 -8.38
N ARG A 24 18.99 9.82 -9.51
CA ARG A 24 20.36 9.31 -9.68
C ARG A 24 21.34 9.82 -8.64
N LYS A 25 21.25 11.11 -8.27
CA LYS A 25 22.12 11.72 -7.25
C LYS A 25 21.86 11.10 -5.87
N LEU A 26 20.59 11.00 -5.49
CA LEU A 26 20.19 10.46 -4.19
C LEU A 26 20.44 8.95 -4.08
N ALA A 27 20.19 8.19 -5.15
CA ALA A 27 20.49 6.77 -5.22
C ALA A 27 21.99 6.48 -5.05
N LEU A 28 22.87 7.31 -5.65
CA LEU A 28 24.31 7.19 -5.44
C LEU A 28 24.74 7.62 -4.04
N LEU A 29 24.10 8.65 -3.46
CA LEU A 29 24.40 9.13 -2.12
C LEU A 29 24.07 8.07 -1.05
N TRP A 30 22.93 7.40 -1.21
CA TRP A 30 22.40 6.42 -0.26
C TRP A 30 22.66 4.96 -0.67
N HIS A 31 23.54 4.73 -1.65
CA HIS A 31 23.88 3.37 -2.06
C HIS A 31 24.57 2.61 -0.91
N PRO A 32 24.22 1.34 -0.64
CA PRO A 32 24.81 0.55 0.45
C PRO A 32 26.34 0.45 0.32
N ASP A 33 26.88 0.29 -0.89
CA ASP A 33 28.34 0.24 -1.13
C ASP A 33 29.10 1.49 -0.68
N LYS A 34 28.46 2.67 -0.71
CA LYS A 34 29.09 3.94 -0.29
C LYS A 34 28.86 4.25 1.19
N ASN A 35 27.93 3.55 1.83
CA ASN A 35 27.57 3.74 3.24
C ASN A 35 27.71 2.44 4.04
N PRO A 36 28.88 1.79 4.05
CA PRO A 36 29.08 0.52 4.76
C PRO A 36 28.92 0.65 6.28
N GLU A 37 29.21 1.84 6.84
CA GLU A 37 29.08 2.11 8.27
C GLU A 37 27.63 2.42 8.70
N ASN A 38 26.75 2.77 7.75
CA ASN A 38 25.38 3.17 8.02
C ASN A 38 24.38 2.48 7.08
N LEU A 39 24.55 1.16 6.92
CA LEU A 39 23.78 0.32 6.00
C LEU A 39 22.27 0.39 6.24
N GLN A 40 21.85 0.43 7.51
CA GLN A 40 20.44 0.39 7.87
C GLN A 40 19.73 1.69 7.46
N GLU A 41 20.26 2.84 7.85
CA GLU A 41 19.70 4.15 7.46
C GLU A 41 19.78 4.35 5.95
N ALA A 42 20.90 3.97 5.32
CA ALA A 42 21.05 4.07 3.87
C ALA A 42 20.02 3.23 3.13
N THR A 43 19.75 2.01 3.58
CA THR A 43 18.73 1.14 3.01
C THR A 43 17.32 1.73 3.15
N GLU A 44 17.01 2.31 4.31
CA GLU A 44 15.71 2.96 4.55
C GLU A 44 15.53 4.20 3.66
N GLN A 45 16.53 5.08 3.57
CA GLN A 45 16.47 6.25 2.69
C GLN A 45 16.39 5.83 1.22
N PHE A 46 17.17 4.84 0.80
CA PHE A 46 17.16 4.34 -0.57
C PHE A 46 15.78 3.80 -0.96
N LYS A 47 15.12 3.05 -0.08
CA LYS A 47 13.74 2.60 -0.29
C LYS A 47 12.77 3.77 -0.47
N LEU A 48 12.84 4.79 0.39
CA LEU A 48 12.00 5.98 0.28
C LEU A 48 12.22 6.74 -1.03
N ILE A 49 13.48 6.86 -1.47
CA ILE A 49 13.87 7.52 -2.72
C ILE A 49 13.33 6.75 -3.93
N GLN A 50 13.45 5.42 -3.92
CA GLN A 50 12.92 4.54 -4.96
C GLN A 50 11.40 4.71 -5.09
N GLN A 51 10.67 4.59 -3.97
CA GLN A 51 9.21 4.75 -3.94
C GLN A 51 8.76 6.12 -4.45
N ALA A 52 9.42 7.20 -4.00
CA ALA A 52 9.10 8.54 -4.45
C ALA A 52 9.32 8.71 -5.96
N TYR A 53 10.32 8.04 -6.52
CA TYR A 53 10.58 8.09 -7.96
C TYR A 53 9.54 7.30 -8.74
N ASP A 54 9.19 6.10 -8.29
CA ASP A 54 8.19 5.25 -8.96
C ASP A 54 6.86 6.03 -9.12
N VAL A 55 6.33 6.57 -8.02
CA VAL A 55 5.08 7.34 -7.99
C VAL A 55 5.14 8.63 -8.81
N LEU A 56 6.24 9.39 -8.74
CA LEU A 56 6.34 10.69 -9.44
C LEU A 56 6.74 10.55 -10.92
N SER A 57 7.31 9.41 -11.32
CA SER A 57 7.75 9.17 -12.69
C SER A 57 6.62 8.80 -13.64
N ASP A 58 5.56 8.14 -13.13
CA ASP A 58 4.37 7.81 -13.88
C ASP A 58 3.33 8.95 -13.77
N PRO A 59 2.86 9.54 -14.89
CA PRO A 59 1.87 10.62 -14.86
C PRO A 59 0.54 10.25 -14.19
N GLN A 60 0.08 9.01 -14.32
CA GLN A 60 -1.16 8.52 -13.74
C GLN A 60 -1.01 8.32 -12.23
N GLU A 61 0.07 7.65 -11.79
CA GLU A 61 0.35 7.48 -10.36
C GLU A 61 0.58 8.84 -9.68
N ARG A 62 1.29 9.74 -10.35
CA ARG A 62 1.51 11.11 -9.86
C ARG A 62 0.21 11.88 -9.72
N ALA A 63 -0.66 11.85 -10.72
CA ALA A 63 -1.95 12.55 -10.67
C ALA A 63 -2.82 12.03 -9.51
N TRP A 64 -2.80 10.71 -9.30
CA TRP A 64 -3.49 10.08 -8.18
C TRP A 64 -2.87 10.48 -6.83
N TYR A 65 -1.53 10.43 -6.72
CA TYR A 65 -0.82 10.86 -5.53
C TYR A 65 -1.12 12.32 -5.21
N ASP A 66 -1.08 13.22 -6.19
CA ASP A 66 -1.39 14.64 -5.99
C ASP A 66 -2.82 14.85 -5.49
N LYS A 67 -3.79 14.05 -5.96
CA LYS A 67 -5.20 14.10 -5.52
C LYS A 67 -5.40 13.58 -4.09
N HIS A 68 -4.63 12.59 -3.66
CA HIS A 68 -4.78 11.94 -2.35
C HIS A 68 -3.65 12.27 -1.37
N ARG A 69 -2.73 13.15 -1.75
CA ARG A 69 -1.52 13.49 -0.98
C ARG A 69 -1.85 13.91 0.43
N ASP A 70 -2.80 14.83 0.58
CA ASP A 70 -3.12 15.39 1.90
C ASP A 70 -3.82 14.34 2.78
N ALA A 71 -4.55 13.40 2.19
CA ALA A 71 -5.11 12.26 2.89
C ALA A 71 -4.03 11.28 3.37
N ILE A 72 -3.10 10.92 2.48
CA ILE A 72 -1.97 10.03 2.80
C ILE A 72 -1.07 10.64 3.87
N LEU A 73 -0.81 11.95 3.81
CA LEU A 73 0.06 12.64 4.76
C LEU A 73 -0.59 12.88 6.12
N ASN A 74 -1.92 13.05 6.17
CA ASN A 74 -2.66 13.30 7.41
C ASN A 74 -3.24 12.02 8.05
N GLY A 75 -3.06 10.84 7.44
CA GLY A 75 -3.49 9.56 8.02
C GLY A 75 -4.95 9.19 7.74
N GLY A 76 -5.51 9.60 6.60
CA GLY A 76 -6.83 9.17 6.14
C GLY A 76 -7.43 10.09 5.07
N LEU A 77 -8.27 9.53 4.19
CA LEU A 77 -9.09 10.28 3.24
C LEU A 77 -9.97 11.27 4.00
N GLY A 78 -9.66 12.56 3.89
CA GLY A 78 -10.39 13.69 4.49
C GLY A 78 -11.79 13.88 3.88
N SER A 79 -12.62 12.86 3.94
CA SER A 79 -14.05 12.92 3.75
C SER A 79 -14.71 12.95 5.13
N ASP A 80 -15.76 13.75 5.31
CA ASP A 80 -16.63 13.69 6.50
C ASP A 80 -17.30 12.30 6.68
N TYR A 81 -17.13 11.39 5.71
CA TYR A 81 -17.38 9.97 5.87
C TYR A 81 -16.30 9.31 6.72
N LYS A 82 -16.63 9.02 7.98
CA LYS A 82 -15.93 7.97 8.74
C LYS A 82 -16.37 6.62 8.19
N ASP A 83 -15.66 6.16 7.17
CA ASP A 83 -15.70 4.76 6.80
C ASP A 83 -14.73 4.03 7.75
N ASP A 84 -15.29 3.22 8.65
CA ASP A 84 -14.49 2.36 9.56
C ASP A 84 -13.90 1.15 8.80
N SER A 85 -14.08 1.08 7.48
CA SER A 85 -13.47 0.06 6.61
C SER A 85 -11.95 0.19 6.52
N LEU A 86 -11.31 -0.94 6.24
CA LEU A 86 -9.88 -1.04 6.04
C LEU A 86 -9.42 -0.18 4.85
N ASP A 87 -8.59 0.83 5.12
CA ASP A 87 -7.88 1.57 4.07
C ASP A 87 -6.76 0.70 3.46
N ILE A 88 -7.12 -0.06 2.41
CA ILE A 88 -6.21 -0.98 1.72
C ILE A 88 -5.06 -0.21 1.05
N TYR A 89 -5.25 1.07 0.70
CA TYR A 89 -4.26 1.84 -0.06
C TYR A 89 -2.97 2.07 0.71
N CYS A 90 -3.02 2.15 2.04
CA CYS A 90 -1.79 2.27 2.84
C CYS A 90 -0.88 1.05 2.67
N TYR A 91 -1.43 -0.12 2.33
CA TYR A 91 -0.69 -1.36 2.13
C TYR A 91 -0.13 -1.53 0.72
N PHE A 92 -0.56 -0.71 -0.25
CA PHE A 92 0.06 -0.67 -1.59
C PHE A 92 1.43 0.01 -1.56
N ASN A 93 1.70 0.77 -0.51
CA ASN A 93 3.01 1.35 -0.28
C ASN A 93 3.92 0.35 0.44
N SER A 94 5.08 0.03 -0.13
CA SER A 94 6.07 -0.85 0.51
C SER A 94 6.70 -0.27 1.79
N ALA A 95 6.37 0.98 2.16
CA ALA A 95 6.65 1.55 3.48
C ALA A 95 5.76 0.99 4.60
N CYS A 96 4.68 0.25 4.28
CA CYS A 96 3.78 -0.32 5.28
C CYS A 96 4.39 -1.49 6.05
N PHE A 97 5.47 -2.09 5.54
CA PHE A 97 6.19 -3.20 6.19
C PHE A 97 7.72 -2.96 6.18
N SER A 98 8.41 -3.57 7.13
CA SER A 98 9.86 -3.53 7.28
C SER A 98 10.44 -4.94 7.25
N GLY A 99 11.02 -5.32 6.11
CA GLY A 99 11.66 -6.62 5.92
C GLY A 99 10.67 -7.76 5.63
N TYR A 100 11.22 -8.94 5.31
CA TYR A 100 10.45 -10.13 4.93
C TYR A 100 10.47 -11.18 6.05
N SER A 101 10.16 -10.76 7.26
CA SER A 101 10.05 -11.63 8.45
C SER A 101 8.61 -11.69 8.95
N ASP A 102 8.37 -12.52 9.96
CA ASP A 102 7.10 -12.65 10.68
C ASP A 102 6.98 -11.71 11.89
N ASP A 103 7.93 -10.77 12.05
CA ASP A 103 7.88 -9.77 13.10
C ASP A 103 6.64 -8.87 12.96
N GLU A 104 6.25 -8.15 14.01
CA GLU A 104 5.02 -7.32 14.02
C GLU A 104 4.92 -6.33 12.84
N LYS A 105 6.06 -5.83 12.34
CA LYS A 105 6.15 -4.95 11.17
C LYS A 105 6.68 -5.65 9.92
N GLY A 106 6.96 -6.94 9.99
CA GLY A 106 7.44 -7.74 8.87
C GLY A 106 6.34 -7.97 7.84
N PHE A 107 6.75 -8.18 6.58
CA PHE A 107 5.86 -8.40 5.45
C PHE A 107 4.75 -9.42 5.76
N TYR A 108 5.11 -10.59 6.29
CA TYR A 108 4.16 -11.67 6.49
C TYR A 108 3.11 -11.35 7.57
N ALA A 109 3.51 -10.68 8.65
CA ALA A 109 2.57 -10.27 9.70
C ALA A 109 1.62 -9.18 9.22
N VAL A 110 2.16 -8.16 8.53
CA VAL A 110 1.37 -7.03 8.03
C VAL A 110 0.31 -7.51 7.03
N PHE A 111 0.69 -8.30 6.02
CA PHE A 111 -0.26 -8.74 5.01
C PHE A 111 -1.20 -9.83 5.52
N ARG A 112 -0.77 -10.69 6.45
CA ARG A 112 -1.67 -11.64 7.12
C ARG A 112 -2.82 -10.93 7.83
N GLU A 113 -2.52 -9.88 8.58
CA GLU A 113 -3.54 -9.06 9.26
C GLU A 113 -4.48 -8.38 8.25
N VAL A 114 -3.94 -7.84 7.15
CA VAL A 114 -4.74 -7.21 6.08
C VAL A 114 -5.76 -8.19 5.51
N PHE A 115 -5.33 -9.37 5.08
CA PHE A 115 -6.23 -10.36 4.48
C PHE A 115 -7.26 -10.89 5.50
N GLN A 116 -6.87 -11.05 6.77
CA GLN A 116 -7.80 -11.42 7.85
C GLN A 116 -8.88 -10.35 8.05
N ARG A 117 -8.51 -9.06 8.02
CA ARG A 117 -9.48 -7.97 8.12
C ARG A 117 -10.41 -7.90 6.93
N ILE A 118 -9.89 -8.05 5.71
CA ILE A 118 -10.73 -8.08 4.50
C ILE A 118 -11.75 -9.22 4.62
N ALA A 119 -11.32 -10.42 5.03
CA ALA A 119 -12.21 -11.55 5.23
C ALA A 119 -13.28 -11.29 6.32
N ALA A 120 -12.87 -10.71 7.46
CA ALA A 120 -13.79 -10.40 8.57
C ALA A 120 -14.82 -9.32 8.20
N GLU A 121 -14.44 -8.33 7.39
CA GLU A 121 -15.38 -7.32 6.90
C GLU A 121 -16.41 -7.88 5.91
N ASP A 122 -16.04 -8.93 5.19
CA ASP A 122 -16.90 -9.60 4.21
C ASP A 122 -17.79 -10.68 4.81
N GLU A 123 -17.35 -11.35 5.89
CA GLU A 123 -18.08 -12.41 6.60
C GLU A 123 -19.59 -12.10 6.82
N PRO A 124 -20.01 -10.93 7.35
CA PRO A 124 -21.43 -10.67 7.60
C PRO A 124 -22.30 -10.52 6.34
N TYR A 125 -21.68 -10.41 5.15
CA TYR A 125 -22.38 -10.26 3.87
C TYR A 125 -22.43 -11.56 3.07
N GLN A 126 -21.79 -12.63 3.54
CA GLN A 126 -21.84 -13.92 2.87
C GLN A 126 -23.10 -14.69 3.27
N ASP A 127 -23.76 -15.29 2.27
CA ASP A 127 -24.97 -16.10 2.48
C ASP A 127 -24.67 -17.43 3.20
N GLU A 128 -23.46 -17.96 3.01
CA GLU A 128 -22.98 -19.18 3.66
C GLU A 128 -21.58 -18.97 4.25
N PRO A 129 -21.25 -19.64 5.38
CA PRO A 129 -19.93 -19.53 5.99
C PRO A 129 -18.87 -20.14 5.06
N VAL A 130 -18.05 -19.29 4.44
CA VAL A 130 -16.90 -19.71 3.63
C VAL A 130 -15.66 -19.74 4.51
N GLU A 131 -14.97 -20.88 4.54
CA GLU A 131 -13.67 -20.97 5.19
C GLU A 131 -12.62 -20.25 4.34
N VAL A 132 -12.18 -19.08 4.80
CA VAL A 132 -11.17 -18.27 4.12
C VAL A 132 -9.77 -18.75 4.53
N PRO A 133 -8.93 -19.24 3.59
CA PRO A 133 -7.58 -19.66 3.91
C PRO A 133 -6.72 -18.48 4.36
N GLY A 134 -5.90 -18.70 5.39
CA GLY A 134 -4.97 -17.69 5.91
C GLY A 134 -3.76 -17.46 5.03
N PHE A 135 -3.17 -16.26 5.12
CA PHE A 135 -1.97 -15.86 4.35
C PHE A 135 -0.73 -16.72 4.64
N GLY A 136 -0.60 -17.22 5.88
CA GLY A 136 0.56 -17.98 6.33
C GLY A 136 1.67 -17.11 6.94
N GLU A 137 2.85 -17.71 7.01
CA GLU A 137 4.10 -17.21 7.62
C GLU A 137 5.28 -17.42 6.66
N SER A 138 6.45 -16.85 6.98
CA SER A 138 7.64 -16.96 6.13
C SER A 138 8.11 -18.41 5.89
N THR A 139 7.73 -19.34 6.76
CA THR A 139 8.10 -20.77 6.70
C THR A 139 6.97 -21.69 6.26
N SER A 140 5.82 -21.13 5.87
CA SER A 140 4.64 -21.93 5.50
C SER A 140 4.86 -22.77 4.24
N SER A 141 4.33 -23.99 4.25
CA SER A 141 4.37 -24.90 3.11
C SER A 141 3.53 -24.39 1.96
N TYR A 142 4.05 -24.54 0.73
CA TYR A 142 3.31 -24.11 -0.45
C TYR A 142 2.04 -24.92 -0.64
N ASP A 143 2.11 -26.25 -0.54
CA ASP A 143 0.97 -27.12 -0.85
C ASP A 143 -0.15 -27.03 0.20
N GLU A 144 0.21 -26.77 1.46
CA GLU A 144 -0.75 -26.80 2.58
C GLU A 144 -1.36 -25.42 2.88
N VAL A 145 -0.61 -24.34 2.68
CA VAL A 145 -1.02 -22.99 3.13
C VAL A 145 -1.05 -22.01 1.96
N VAL A 146 0.08 -21.84 1.26
CA VAL A 146 0.24 -20.76 0.26
C VAL A 146 -0.60 -21.01 -0.99
N GLY A 147 -0.64 -22.23 -1.48
CA GLY A 147 -1.40 -22.66 -2.66
C GLY A 147 -2.90 -22.46 -2.46
N PRO A 148 -3.51 -23.02 -1.39
CA PRO A 148 -4.90 -22.77 -1.05
C PRO A 148 -5.22 -21.28 -0.88
N PHE A 149 -4.34 -20.53 -0.21
CA PHE A 149 -4.47 -19.08 -0.05
C PHE A 149 -4.61 -18.37 -1.41
N TYR A 150 -3.61 -18.53 -2.30
CA TYR A 150 -3.64 -17.85 -3.59
C TYR A 150 -4.78 -18.35 -4.48
N GLY A 151 -5.15 -19.63 -4.42
CA GLY A 151 -6.29 -20.18 -5.15
C GLY A 151 -7.61 -19.47 -4.79
N HIS A 152 -7.83 -19.24 -3.49
CA HIS A 152 -8.99 -18.47 -3.03
C HIS A 152 -8.88 -16.99 -3.41
N TRP A 153 -7.79 -16.32 -3.02
CA TRP A 153 -7.68 -14.85 -3.14
C TRP A 153 -7.48 -14.33 -4.57
N GLN A 154 -7.01 -15.16 -5.51
CA GLN A 154 -6.98 -14.78 -6.94
C GLN A 154 -8.37 -14.70 -7.57
N SER A 155 -9.35 -15.41 -7.02
CA SER A 155 -10.73 -15.43 -7.49
C SER A 155 -11.70 -14.70 -6.54
N TYR A 156 -11.16 -14.08 -5.49
CA TYR A 156 -11.94 -13.39 -4.47
C TYR A 156 -12.74 -12.22 -5.08
N CYS A 157 -14.02 -12.15 -4.69
CA CYS A 157 -14.92 -11.05 -4.99
C CYS A 157 -15.67 -10.72 -3.72
N THR A 158 -15.76 -9.43 -3.38
CA THR A 158 -16.46 -9.02 -2.17
C THR A 158 -17.97 -9.21 -2.31
N ALA A 159 -18.63 -9.69 -1.25
CA ALA A 159 -20.08 -9.79 -1.19
C ALA A 159 -20.73 -8.46 -0.74
N ARG A 160 -19.91 -7.47 -0.35
CA ARG A 160 -20.38 -6.16 0.10
C ARG A 160 -21.06 -5.40 -1.03
N THR A 161 -22.22 -4.83 -0.72
CA THR A 161 -22.96 -3.98 -1.67
C THR A 161 -22.42 -2.55 -1.64
N PHE A 162 -22.04 -2.01 -2.80
CA PHE A 162 -21.64 -0.60 -2.95
C PHE A 162 -22.84 0.34 -3.18
N THR A 163 -24.05 -0.06 -2.80
CA THR A 163 -25.28 0.71 -3.09
C THR A 163 -25.27 2.10 -2.47
N TRP A 164 -24.52 2.30 -1.37
CA TRP A 164 -24.34 3.60 -0.73
C TRP A 164 -23.48 4.57 -1.55
N LEU A 165 -22.77 4.07 -2.57
CA LEU A 165 -22.00 4.86 -3.53
C LEU A 165 -22.79 5.16 -4.81
N ASP A 166 -24.00 4.62 -4.97
CA ASP A 166 -24.84 4.85 -6.14
C ASP A 166 -25.43 6.26 -6.10
N THR A 167 -24.87 7.15 -6.91
CA THR A 167 -25.32 8.54 -7.06
C THR A 167 -26.74 8.66 -7.60
N TYR A 168 -27.32 7.58 -8.13
CA TYR A 168 -28.66 7.53 -8.70
C TYR A 168 -29.60 6.58 -7.95
N ASP A 169 -29.37 6.36 -6.64
CA ASP A 169 -30.25 5.52 -5.83
C ASP A 169 -31.68 6.08 -5.76
N VAL A 170 -32.57 5.49 -6.56
CA VAL A 170 -33.99 5.87 -6.68
C VAL A 170 -34.78 5.70 -5.38
N ARG A 171 -34.23 5.01 -4.36
CA ARG A 171 -34.84 4.94 -3.02
C ARG A 171 -34.76 6.28 -2.28
N THR A 172 -33.83 7.15 -2.65
CA THR A 172 -33.62 8.47 -2.04
C THR A 172 -34.34 9.60 -2.79
N ALA A 173 -34.91 9.31 -3.97
CA ALA A 173 -35.72 10.25 -4.73
C ALA A 173 -37.11 10.38 -4.09
N SER A 174 -37.22 11.27 -3.10
CA SER A 174 -38.50 11.73 -2.53
C SER A 174 -38.94 13.06 -3.12
#